data_AF-A0A923TJD0-F1
#
_entry.id   AF-A0A923TJD0-F1
#
_cell.length_a   1.000
_cell.length_b   1.000
_cell.length_c   1.000
_cell.angle_alpha   90.00
_cell.angle_beta   90.00
_cell.angle_gamma   90.00
#
_symmetry.space_group_name_H-M   'P 1'
#
loop_
_entity.id
_entity.type
_entity.pdbx_description
1 polymer ?
#
loop_
_entity_poly.entity_id
_entity_poly.type
_entity_poly.pdbx_seq_one_letter_code
_entity_poly.pdbx_strand_id
1 'polypeptide(L)' 'MNAVLERVAGGEEITVTRRGKPVARILASVSAKKAKKPVWPDAMARLNERFPDGPPKGRPASELVAEMRGRDL' A
#
# COMPACT_ATOMS: atom_id res chain seq x y z
N MET A 1 4.09 -4.41 -28.77
CA MET A 1 3.00 -4.25 -27.78
C MET A 1 2.35 -5.61 -27.55
N ASN A 2 1.98 -5.97 -26.32
CA ASN A 2 1.48 -7.32 -25.99
C ASN A 2 -0.07 -7.33 -25.97
N ALA A 3 -0.69 -7.97 -26.96
CA ALA A 3 -2.14 -7.91 -27.20
C ALA A 3 -3.01 -8.39 -26.03
N VAL A 4 -2.49 -9.30 -25.20
CA VAL A 4 -3.20 -9.79 -24.00
C VAL A 4 -3.33 -8.67 -22.96
N LEU A 5 -2.29 -7.88 -22.78
CA LEU A 5 -2.29 -6.80 -21.79
C LEU A 5 -3.17 -5.63 -22.23
N GLU A 6 -3.27 -5.35 -23.54
CA GLU A 6 -4.18 -4.33 -24.07
C GLU A 6 -5.64 -4.65 -23.77
N ARG A 7 -6.04 -5.92 -23.93
CA ARG A 7 -7.40 -6.38 -23.61
C ARG A 7 -7.71 -6.24 -22.12
N VAL A 8 -6.77 -6.64 -21.27
CA VAL A 8 -6.89 -6.49 -19.82
C VAL A 8 -6.94 -5.02 -19.42
N ALA A 9 -6.13 -4.16 -20.05
CA ALA A 9 -6.17 -2.72 -19.83
C ALA A 9 -7.51 -2.10 -20.27
N GLY A 10 -8.12 -2.65 -21.33
CA GLY A 10 -9.48 -2.32 -21.79
C GLY A 10 -10.61 -2.82 -20.89
N GLY A 11 -10.30 -3.53 -19.79
CA GLY A 11 -11.28 -3.97 -18.79
C GLY A 11 -11.63 -5.46 -18.85
N GLU A 12 -11.01 -6.24 -19.72
CA GLU A 12 -11.24 -7.69 -19.77
C GLU A 12 -10.57 -8.43 -18.60
N GLU A 13 -11.30 -9.32 -17.94
CA GLU A 13 -10.74 -10.27 -16.96
C GLU A 13 -10.38 -11.58 -17.66
N ILE A 14 -9.09 -11.95 -17.60
CA ILE A 14 -8.59 -13.17 -18.24
C ILE A 14 -8.22 -14.20 -17.18
N THR A 15 -8.85 -15.37 -17.23
CA THR A 15 -8.49 -16.52 -16.40
C THR A 15 -7.37 -17.32 -17.05
N VAL A 16 -6.24 -17.46 -16.34
CA VAL A 16 -5.11 -18.29 -16.77
C VAL A 16 -5.35 -19.71 -16.30
N THR A 17 -5.35 -20.67 -17.22
CA THR A 17 -5.50 -22.09 -16.93
C THR A 17 -4.21 -22.86 -17.18
N ARG A 18 -3.96 -23.91 -16.40
CA ARG A 18 -2.85 -24.86 -16.59
C ARG A 18 -3.41 -26.27 -16.50
N ARG A 19 -3.23 -27.07 -17.55
CA ARG A 19 -3.82 -28.42 -17.67
C ARG A 19 -5.35 -28.42 -17.44
N GLY A 20 -6.03 -27.44 -18.04
CA GLY A 20 -7.49 -27.26 -17.91
C GLY A 20 -7.98 -26.73 -16.56
N LYS A 21 -7.08 -26.48 -15.59
CA LYS A 21 -7.44 -25.95 -14.26
C LYS A 21 -7.09 -24.47 -14.14
N PRO A 22 -7.97 -23.60 -13.65
CA PRO A 22 -7.65 -22.19 -13.41
C PRO A 22 -6.57 -22.07 -12.32
N VAL A 23 -5.53 -21.28 -12.59
CA VAL A 23 -4.39 -21.07 -11.66
C VAL A 23 -4.20 -19.61 -11.28
N ALA A 24 -4.66 -18.68 -12.12
CA ALA A 24 -4.55 -17.24 -11.86
C ALA A 24 -5.60 -16.47 -12.65
N ARG A 25 -5.76 -15.19 -12.31
CA ARG A 25 -6.60 -14.23 -13.04
C ARG A 25 -5.81 -12.96 -13.28
N ILE A 26 -5.89 -12.43 -14.49
CA ILE A 26 -5.32 -11.15 -14.87
C ILE A 26 -6.48 -10.14 -14.92
N LEU A 27 -6.37 -9.09 -14.12
CA LEU A 27 -7.38 -8.05 -13.98
C LEU A 27 -6.81 -6.73 -14.46
N ALA A 28 -7.68 -5.85 -14.96
CA ALA A 28 -7.34 -4.46 -15.15
C ALA A 28 -6.77 -3.89 -13.84
N SER A 29 -5.71 -3.10 -13.94
CA SER A 29 -5.18 -2.40 -12.77
C SER A 29 -6.21 -1.36 -12.32
N VAL A 30 -7.00 -1.69 -11.30
CA VAL A 30 -7.69 -0.66 -10.53
C VAL A 30 -6.60 0.14 -9.82
N SER A 31 -6.57 1.45 -10.04
CA SER A 31 -5.55 2.34 -9.46
C SER A 31 -5.24 1.93 -8.01
N ALA A 32 -3.97 1.63 -7.72
CA ALA A 32 -3.48 1.20 -6.41
C ALA A 32 -3.87 2.14 -5.25
N LYS A 33 -4.42 3.32 -5.57
CA LYS A 33 -5.07 4.25 -4.65
C LYS A 33 -6.15 3.63 -3.76
N LYS A 34 -6.70 2.44 -4.07
CA LYS A 34 -7.70 1.74 -3.26
C LYS A 34 -7.29 0.36 -2.75
N ALA A 35 -5.99 0.02 -2.74
CA ALA A 35 -5.58 -1.14 -1.95
C ALA A 35 -5.97 -0.91 -0.48
N LYS A 36 -6.80 -1.81 0.10
CA LYS A 36 -7.14 -1.74 1.52
C LYS A 36 -5.82 -1.78 2.30
N LYS A 37 -5.57 -0.76 3.12
CA LYS A 37 -4.43 -0.77 4.06
C LYS A 37 -4.51 -2.06 4.88
N PRO A 38 -3.39 -2.78 5.09
CA PRO A 38 -3.40 -3.96 5.93
C PRO A 38 -3.95 -3.58 7.31
N VAL A 39 -4.94 -4.34 7.78
CA VAL A 39 -5.49 -4.19 9.13
C VAL A 39 -4.55 -4.93 10.06
N TRP A 40 -3.86 -4.20 10.93
CA TRP A 40 -3.06 -4.77 12.00
C TRP A 40 -3.99 -5.08 13.18
N PRO A 41 -4.18 -6.34 13.59
CA PRO A 41 -5.13 -6.70 14.64
C PRO A 41 -4.85 -6.01 15.98
N ASP A 42 -3.58 -5.67 16.23
CA ASP A 42 -3.03 -5.13 17.46
C ASP A 42 -2.61 -3.66 17.34
N ALA A 43 -2.95 -2.96 16.23
CA ALA A 43 -2.44 -1.63 15.93
C ALA A 43 -2.65 -0.62 17.07
N MET A 44 -3.84 -0.66 17.69
CA MET A 44 -4.19 0.22 18.81
C MET A 44 -3.48 -0.16 20.10
N ALA A 45 -3.26 -1.46 20.36
CA ALA A 45 -2.50 -1.89 21.52
C ALA A 45 -1.05 -1.41 21.44
N ARG A 46 -0.41 -1.57 20.28
CA ARG A 46 0.95 -1.05 20.04
C ARG A 46 1.03 0.48 20.12
N LEU A 47 0.02 1.18 19.61
CA LEU A 47 -0.03 2.64 19.70
C LEU A 47 -0.11 3.09 21.16
N ASN A 48 -1.00 2.49 21.95
CA ASN A 48 -1.19 2.85 23.36
C ASN A 48 0.02 2.47 24.23
N GLU A 49 0.66 1.33 23.96
CA GLU A 49 1.90 0.93 24.64
C GLU A 49 3.03 1.91 24.36
N ARG A 50 3.18 2.33 23.10
CA ARG A 50 4.24 3.26 22.69
C ARG A 50 3.96 4.71 23.12
N PHE A 51 2.70 5.09 23.20
CA PHE A 51 2.25 6.45 23.45
C PHE A 51 1.08 6.45 24.45
N PRO A 52 1.35 6.27 25.76
CA PRO A 52 0.30 6.22 26.79
C PRO A 52 -0.51 7.51 26.87
N ASP A 53 0.11 8.67 26.61
CA ASP A 53 -0.54 9.99 26.58
C ASP A 53 -1.08 10.37 25.19
N GLY A 54 -1.11 9.41 24.26
CA GLY A 54 -1.49 9.61 22.87
C GLY A 54 -0.32 10.02 21.96
N PRO A 55 -0.52 9.94 20.62
CA PRO A 55 0.55 10.22 19.67
C PRO A 55 1.08 11.65 19.83
N PRO A 56 2.39 11.87 19.71
CA PRO A 56 2.99 13.19 19.85
C PRO A 56 2.39 14.13 18.80
N LYS A 57 2.23 15.41 19.16
CA LYS A 57 1.88 16.45 18.19
C LYS A 57 2.90 16.43 17.06
N GLY A 58 2.43 16.36 15.82
CA GLY A 58 3.30 16.29 14.65
C GLY A 58 4.24 17.48 14.60
N ARG A 59 5.54 17.21 14.45
CA ARG A 59 6.54 18.23 14.12
C ARG A 59 6.47 18.56 12.63
N PRO A 60 6.72 19.81 12.21
CA PRO A 60 6.84 20.12 10.79
C PRO A 60 7.96 19.27 10.17
N ALA A 61 7.71 18.75 8.97
CA ALA A 61 8.65 17.85 8.30
C ALA A 61 10.05 18.47 8.12
N SER A 62 10.13 19.78 7.96
CA SER A 62 11.40 20.52 7.85
C SER A 62 12.28 20.40 9.10
N GLU A 63 11.68 20.44 10.28
CA GLU A 63 12.39 20.34 11.57
C GLU A 63 12.91 18.91 11.78
N LEU A 64 12.09 17.91 11.46
CA LEU A 64 12.52 16.50 11.46
C LEU A 64 13.70 16.27 10.51
N VAL A 65 13.65 16.84 9.30
CA VAL A 65 14.70 16.72 8.29
C VAL A 65 15.97 17.48 8.70
N ALA A 66 15.84 18.62 9.37
CA ALA A 66 16.97 19.38 9.90
C ALA A 66 17.70 18.59 11.01
N GLU A 67 16.94 18.06 11.99
CA GLU A 67 17.44 17.18 13.06
C GLU A 67 18.13 15.94 12.49
N MET A 68 17.48 15.21 11.57
CA MET A 68 18.07 14.02 10.93
C MET A 68 19.35 14.32 10.16
N ARG A 69 19.53 15.55 9.67
CA ARG A 69 20.74 15.99 8.95
C ARG A 69 21.80 16.61 9.86
N GLY A 70 21.58 16.63 11.19
CA GLY A 70 22.49 17.27 12.14
C GLY A 70 22.65 18.77 11.91
N ARG A 71 21.62 19.42 11.35
CA ARG A 71 21.58 20.87 11.19
C ARG A 71 20.62 21.44 12.23
N ASP A 72 21.18 21.90 13.33
CA ASP A 72 20.44 22.76 14.25
C ASP A 72 20.07 24.05 13.50
N LEU A 73 18.79 24.42 13.50
CA LEU A 73 18.24 25.64 12.91
C LEU A 73 18.32 26.81 13.88
#